data_AF-A0A0M0J4V6-F1
#
_entry.id   AF-A0A0M0J4V6-F1
#
_cell.length_a   1.000
_cell.length_b   1.000
_cell.length_c   1.000
_cell.angle_alpha   90.00
_cell.angle_beta   90.00
_cell.angle_gamma   90.00
#
_symmetry.space_group_name_H-M   'P 1'
#
loop_
_entity.id
_entity.type
_entity.pdbx_description
1 polymer ?
#
loop_
_entity_poly.entity_id
_entity_poly.type
_entity_poly.pdbx_seq_one_letter_code
_entity_poly.pdbx_strand_id
1 'polypeptide(L)'
;MAGVAVAAIPDDIAETHKGIVQLFSSTDDQRSVRESGQAIAALDESTKARHLEMQQSIKELTGVTNRMLDELNDRKSNLLDPTTKRELLAQKSRAEDNIRRMQEDNASLQNQVGALSNKATDLTTSEQQIKQREINEVKRAKHTISLYANISSIKWDYSSPNVKGWITAGAASTGRMRAFEMERGSHSDFQVVNHLWNLMDSV
;
A
#
# COMPACT_ATOMS: atom_id res chain seq x y z
N MET A 1 20.35 -132.01 -17.22
CA MET A 1 20.50 -132.04 -15.76
C MET A 1 19.94 -130.76 -15.17
N ALA A 2 19.16 -130.93 -14.10
CA ALA A 2 18.78 -130.04 -12.98
C ALA A 2 18.73 -128.49 -13.15
N GLY A 3 17.57 -127.92 -12.78
CA GLY A 3 17.33 -126.48 -12.64
C GLY A 3 17.52 -125.95 -11.21
N VAL A 4 17.16 -124.67 -10.96
CA VAL A 4 17.01 -124.07 -9.62
C VAL A 4 15.96 -122.94 -9.66
N ALA A 5 15.09 -122.90 -8.65
CA ALA A 5 14.10 -121.85 -8.36
C ALA A 5 14.44 -121.16 -7.03
N VAL A 6 14.10 -119.87 -6.85
CA VAL A 6 14.26 -119.11 -5.59
C VAL A 6 13.06 -118.16 -5.36
N ALA A 7 12.63 -118.03 -4.08
CA ALA A 7 11.38 -117.45 -3.57
C ALA A 7 11.49 -116.00 -2.97
N ALA A 8 10.34 -115.43 -2.56
CA ALA A 8 9.96 -113.99 -2.47
C ALA A 8 10.03 -113.26 -1.08
N ILE A 9 9.76 -111.92 -1.05
CA ILE A 9 9.89 -110.92 0.06
C ILE A 9 8.50 -110.27 0.44
N PRO A 10 8.24 -109.77 1.69
CA PRO A 10 6.90 -109.39 2.24
C PRO A 10 6.33 -107.97 1.91
N ASP A 11 4.99 -107.82 2.04
CA ASP A 11 4.11 -106.89 1.29
C ASP A 11 3.94 -105.43 1.79
N ASP A 12 4.15 -105.09 3.07
CA ASP A 12 3.78 -103.76 3.63
C ASP A 12 4.74 -102.61 3.20
N ILE A 13 6.03 -102.94 3.06
CA ILE A 13 7.03 -102.04 2.45
C ILE A 13 6.78 -101.90 0.95
N ALA A 14 6.24 -102.94 0.30
CA ALA A 14 5.94 -102.89 -1.11
C ALA A 14 4.79 -101.93 -1.42
N GLU A 15 3.80 -101.80 -0.53
CA GLU A 15 2.63 -100.95 -0.76
C GLU A 15 2.95 -99.44 -0.61
N THR A 16 3.70 -99.06 0.41
CA THR A 16 4.19 -97.67 0.59
C THR A 16 5.20 -97.26 -0.50
N HIS A 17 6.11 -98.17 -0.85
CA HIS A 17 7.05 -97.96 -1.96
C HIS A 17 6.31 -97.85 -3.30
N LYS A 18 5.25 -98.64 -3.52
CA LYS A 18 4.43 -98.55 -4.73
C LYS A 18 3.66 -97.24 -4.79
N GLY A 19 3.13 -96.74 -3.67
CA GLY A 19 2.51 -95.40 -3.60
C GLY A 19 3.47 -94.26 -3.93
N ILE A 20 4.69 -94.30 -3.38
CA ILE A 20 5.74 -93.30 -3.67
C ILE A 20 6.22 -93.41 -5.13
N VAL A 21 6.47 -94.62 -5.63
CA VAL A 21 6.86 -94.84 -7.03
C VAL A 21 5.75 -94.42 -7.98
N GLN A 22 4.48 -94.63 -7.65
CA GLN A 22 3.35 -94.22 -8.49
C GLN A 22 3.13 -92.71 -8.49
N LEU A 23 3.42 -92.03 -7.37
CA LEU A 23 3.42 -90.56 -7.28
C LEU A 23 4.55 -89.97 -8.14
N PHE A 24 5.76 -90.51 -8.06
CA PHE A 24 6.93 -90.02 -8.80
C PHE A 24 7.04 -90.54 -10.24
N SER A 25 6.29 -91.57 -10.62
CA SER A 25 6.17 -92.04 -12.01
C SER A 25 4.99 -91.40 -12.75
N SER A 26 4.16 -90.63 -12.06
CA SER A 26 3.13 -89.82 -12.69
C SER A 26 3.78 -88.74 -13.56
N THR A 27 3.67 -88.90 -14.87
CA THR A 27 4.21 -87.97 -15.88
C THR A 27 3.42 -86.65 -15.96
N ASP A 28 2.32 -86.56 -15.20
CA ASP A 28 1.39 -85.42 -15.22
C ASP A 28 2.05 -84.13 -14.73
N ASP A 29 2.91 -84.19 -13.70
CA ASP A 29 3.65 -83.03 -13.19
C ASP A 29 4.65 -82.50 -14.23
N GLN A 30 5.35 -83.40 -14.93
CA GLN A 30 6.30 -83.00 -15.98
C GLN A 30 5.58 -82.38 -17.18
N ARG A 31 4.41 -82.91 -17.55
CA ARG A 31 3.58 -82.36 -18.62
C ARG A 31 3.02 -80.98 -18.22
N SER A 32 2.48 -80.85 -17.00
CA SER A 32 1.96 -79.60 -16.45
C SER A 32 3.01 -78.49 -16.40
N VAL A 33 4.24 -78.81 -15.96
CA VAL A 33 5.36 -77.86 -15.97
C VAL A 33 5.73 -77.44 -17.39
N ARG A 34 5.72 -78.36 -18.36
CA ARG A 34 6.04 -78.05 -19.76
C ARG A 34 4.97 -77.20 -20.43
N GLU A 35 3.70 -77.51 -20.20
CA GLU A 35 2.55 -76.72 -20.68
C GLU A 35 2.55 -75.32 -20.05
N SER A 36 2.82 -75.22 -18.75
CA SER A 36 3.01 -73.94 -18.05
C SER A 36 4.17 -73.13 -18.63
N GLY A 37 5.31 -73.79 -18.91
CA GLY A 37 6.46 -73.15 -19.55
C GLY A 37 6.17 -72.63 -20.96
N GLN A 38 5.40 -73.38 -21.76
CA GLN A 38 4.95 -72.94 -23.08
C GLN A 38 3.96 -71.77 -22.99
N ALA A 39 3.03 -71.81 -22.03
CA ALA A 39 2.09 -70.73 -21.78
C ALA A 39 2.81 -69.44 -21.33
N ILE A 40 3.83 -69.56 -20.47
CA ILE A 40 4.66 -68.42 -20.04
C ILE A 40 5.44 -67.83 -21.22
N ALA A 41 6.05 -68.67 -22.05
CA ALA A 41 6.78 -68.21 -23.24
C ALA A 41 5.85 -67.50 -24.24
N ALA A 42 4.67 -68.06 -24.49
CA ALA A 42 3.66 -67.43 -25.35
C ALA A 42 3.14 -66.10 -24.76
N LEU A 43 3.00 -66.01 -23.44
CA LEU A 43 2.57 -64.80 -22.75
C LEU A 43 3.65 -63.72 -22.77
N ASP A 44 4.92 -64.08 -22.62
CA ASP A 44 6.05 -63.17 -22.74
C ASP A 44 6.14 -62.59 -24.17
N GLU A 45 6.01 -63.43 -25.20
CA GLU A 45 6.01 -63.00 -26.60
C GLU A 45 4.82 -62.06 -26.89
N SER A 46 3.62 -62.40 -26.42
CA SER A 46 2.42 -61.55 -26.53
C SER A 46 2.61 -60.21 -25.81
N THR A 47 3.30 -60.19 -24.68
CA THR A 47 3.55 -58.98 -23.90
C THR A 47 4.55 -58.07 -24.60
N LYS A 48 5.62 -58.63 -25.18
CA LYS A 48 6.59 -57.89 -26.00
C LYS A 48 5.94 -57.28 -27.23
N ALA A 49 5.14 -58.06 -27.95
CA ALA A 49 4.41 -57.58 -29.13
C ALA A 49 3.48 -56.40 -28.78
N ARG A 50 2.69 -56.54 -27.71
CA ARG A 50 1.83 -55.45 -27.20
C ARG A 50 2.61 -54.22 -26.76
N HIS A 51 3.76 -54.41 -26.11
CA HIS A 51 4.58 -53.29 -25.69
C HIS A 51 5.12 -52.49 -26.88
N LEU A 52 5.51 -53.19 -27.95
CA LEU A 52 6.02 -52.58 -29.18
C LEU A 52 4.92 -51.80 -29.91
N GLU A 53 3.72 -52.38 -30.02
CA GLU A 53 2.54 -51.71 -30.56
C GLU A 53 2.15 -50.46 -29.75
N MET A 54 2.20 -50.54 -28.42
CA MET A 54 1.94 -49.41 -27.54
C MET A 54 2.98 -48.30 -27.71
N GLN A 55 4.27 -48.64 -27.82
CA GLN A 55 5.31 -47.66 -28.09
C GLN A 55 5.11 -46.96 -29.43
N GLN A 56 4.70 -47.69 -30.45
CA GLN A 56 4.43 -47.14 -31.77
C GLN A 56 3.22 -46.20 -31.74
N SER A 57 2.15 -46.59 -31.05
CA SER A 57 0.97 -45.75 -30.83
C SER A 57 1.30 -44.46 -30.08
N ILE A 58 2.15 -44.53 -29.03
CA ILE A 58 2.61 -43.35 -28.30
C ILE A 58 3.40 -42.41 -29.22
N LYS A 59 4.30 -42.94 -30.05
CA LYS A 59 5.08 -42.13 -31.00
C LYS A 59 4.18 -41.42 -32.02
N GLU A 60 3.18 -42.13 -32.55
CA GLU A 60 2.23 -41.57 -33.50
C GLU A 60 1.39 -40.46 -32.86
N LEU A 61 0.80 -40.72 -31.68
CA LEU A 61 0.03 -39.72 -30.94
C LEU A 61 0.87 -38.50 -30.59
N THR A 62 2.10 -38.70 -30.11
CA THR A 62 3.03 -37.60 -29.81
C THR A 62 3.33 -36.79 -31.07
N GLY A 63 3.55 -37.46 -32.21
CA GLY A 63 3.75 -36.81 -33.50
C GLY A 63 2.54 -35.99 -33.94
N VAL A 64 1.32 -36.50 -33.74
CA VAL A 64 0.08 -35.78 -34.05
C VAL A 64 -0.09 -34.57 -33.12
N THR A 65 0.14 -34.73 -31.81
CA THR A 65 0.06 -33.63 -30.84
C THR A 65 1.03 -32.51 -31.18
N ASN A 66 2.27 -32.84 -31.55
CA ASN A 66 3.26 -31.84 -31.92
C ASN A 66 2.85 -31.07 -33.19
N ARG A 67 2.37 -31.78 -34.23
CA ARG A 67 1.87 -31.12 -35.46
C ARG A 67 0.71 -30.18 -35.18
N MET A 68 -0.26 -30.59 -34.37
CA MET A 68 -1.39 -29.72 -33.99
C MET A 68 -0.93 -28.50 -33.20
N LEU A 69 0.10 -28.65 -32.36
CA LEU A 69 0.66 -27.55 -31.57
C LEU A 69 1.41 -26.54 -32.47
N ASP A 70 2.16 -27.04 -33.44
CA ASP A 70 2.83 -26.21 -34.46
C ASP A 70 1.80 -25.46 -35.32
N GLU A 71 0.75 -26.14 -35.80
CA GLU A 71 -0.35 -25.50 -36.55
C GLU A 71 -1.08 -24.41 -35.75
N LEU A 72 -1.26 -24.61 -34.44
CA LEU A 72 -1.85 -23.59 -33.56
C LEU A 72 -0.93 -22.39 -33.37
N ASN A 73 0.37 -22.61 -33.23
CA ASN A 73 1.36 -21.54 -33.13
C ASN A 73 1.46 -20.75 -34.44
N ASP A 74 1.46 -21.43 -35.58
CA ASP A 74 1.47 -20.81 -36.90
C ASP A 74 0.19 -20.02 -37.14
N ARG A 75 -0.99 -20.56 -36.79
CA ARG A 75 -2.24 -19.80 -36.83
C ARG A 75 -2.21 -18.58 -35.93
N LYS A 76 -1.70 -18.69 -34.70
CA LYS A 76 -1.58 -17.56 -33.76
C LYS A 76 -0.60 -16.50 -34.25
N SER A 77 0.48 -16.92 -34.91
CA SER A 77 1.45 -16.05 -35.57
C SER A 77 0.85 -15.34 -36.78
N ASN A 78 0.06 -16.06 -37.59
CA ASN A 78 -0.56 -15.55 -38.82
C ASN A 78 -1.85 -14.76 -38.58
N LEU A 79 -2.52 -14.92 -37.43
CA LEU A 79 -3.74 -14.19 -37.05
C LEU A 79 -3.48 -12.71 -36.71
N LEU A 80 -2.23 -12.34 -36.40
CA LEU A 80 -1.81 -10.95 -36.27
C LEU A 80 -0.86 -10.64 -37.42
N ASP A 81 -1.35 -9.88 -38.41
CA ASP A 81 -0.48 -9.34 -39.45
C ASP A 81 0.72 -8.64 -38.75
N PRO A 82 1.98 -9.00 -39.09
CA PRO A 82 3.17 -8.46 -38.41
C PRO A 82 3.20 -6.93 -38.38
N THR A 83 2.52 -6.27 -39.32
CA THR A 83 2.33 -4.81 -39.31
C THR A 83 1.44 -4.35 -38.14
N THR A 84 0.26 -4.96 -37.94
CA THR A 84 -0.67 -4.63 -36.84
C THR A 84 -0.08 -4.98 -35.48
N LYS A 85 0.68 -6.07 -35.37
CA LYS A 85 1.41 -6.39 -34.12
C LYS A 85 2.42 -5.31 -33.77
N ARG A 86 3.15 -4.77 -34.76
CA ARG A 86 4.12 -3.70 -34.55
C ARG A 86 3.44 -2.38 -34.18
N GLU A 87 2.34 -2.05 -34.85
CA GLU A 87 1.48 -0.90 -34.55
C GLU A 87 0.97 -0.95 -33.10
N LEU A 88 0.43 -2.10 -32.67
CA LEU A 88 -0.07 -2.29 -31.30
C LEU A 88 1.03 -2.18 -30.24
N LEU A 89 2.22 -2.71 -30.51
CA LEU A 89 3.37 -2.56 -29.60
C LEU A 89 3.83 -1.10 -29.52
N ALA A 90 3.84 -0.37 -30.63
CA ALA A 90 4.15 1.05 -30.64
C ALA A 90 3.11 1.88 -29.88
N GLN A 91 1.81 1.57 -30.05
CA GLN A 91 0.74 2.21 -29.28
C GLN A 91 0.82 1.90 -27.79
N LYS A 92 1.11 0.63 -27.43
CA LYS A 92 1.33 0.23 -26.04
C LYS A 92 2.48 1.01 -25.41
N SER A 93 3.63 1.08 -26.07
CA SER A 93 4.80 1.84 -25.58
C SER A 93 4.47 3.32 -25.40
N ARG A 94 3.76 3.94 -26.34
CA ARG A 94 3.31 5.34 -26.21
C ARG A 94 2.35 5.54 -25.04
N ALA A 95 1.43 4.60 -24.82
CA ALA A 95 0.50 4.65 -23.71
C ALA A 95 1.23 4.48 -22.37
N GLU A 96 2.19 3.57 -22.27
CA GLU A 96 3.04 3.37 -21.09
C GLU A 96 3.86 4.63 -20.77
N ASP A 97 4.48 5.25 -21.77
CA ASP A 97 5.20 6.52 -21.60
C ASP A 97 4.28 7.65 -21.12
N ASN A 98 3.07 7.73 -21.66
CA ASN A 98 2.10 8.74 -21.26
C ASN A 98 1.60 8.52 -19.82
N ILE A 99 1.31 7.26 -19.44
CA ILE A 99 0.95 6.89 -18.07
C ILE A 99 2.07 7.31 -17.10
N ARG A 100 3.32 7.04 -17.46
CA ARG A 100 4.47 7.40 -16.62
C ARG A 100 4.56 8.93 -16.42
N ARG A 101 4.42 9.71 -17.50
CA ARG A 101 4.39 11.18 -17.39
C ARG A 101 3.26 11.67 -16.51
N MET A 102 2.04 11.13 -16.71
CA MET A 102 0.90 11.50 -15.88
C MET A 102 1.10 11.13 -14.41
N GLN A 103 1.79 10.03 -14.09
CA GLN A 103 2.14 9.66 -12.72
C GLN A 103 3.14 10.63 -12.10
N GLU A 104 4.17 11.02 -12.86
CA GLU A 104 5.16 12.02 -12.42
C GLU A 104 4.51 13.39 -12.17
N ASP A 105 3.63 13.83 -13.08
CA ASP A 105 2.87 15.08 -12.93
C ASP A 105 1.92 15.04 -11.73
N ASN A 106 1.25 13.91 -11.51
CA ASN A 106 0.33 13.76 -10.37
C ASN A 106 1.09 13.77 -9.03
N ALA A 107 2.26 13.13 -8.97
CA ALA A 107 3.13 13.20 -7.80
C ALA A 107 3.63 14.63 -7.54
N SER A 108 3.99 15.37 -8.59
CA SER A 108 4.38 16.79 -8.48
C SER A 108 3.23 17.65 -7.95
N LEU A 109 2.02 17.46 -8.50
CA LEU A 109 0.82 18.19 -8.06
C LEU A 109 0.46 17.87 -6.61
N GLN A 110 0.55 16.62 -6.18
CA GLN A 110 0.31 16.23 -4.78
C GLN A 110 1.30 16.92 -3.83
N ASN A 111 2.58 17.00 -4.21
CA ASN A 111 3.58 17.72 -3.43
C ASN A 111 3.29 19.23 -3.36
N GLN A 112 2.85 19.84 -4.46
CA GLN A 112 2.46 21.24 -4.49
C GLN A 112 1.23 21.52 -3.60
N VAL A 113 0.22 20.65 -3.65
CA VAL A 113 -0.97 20.74 -2.78
C VAL A 113 -0.56 20.62 -1.32
N GLY A 114 0.32 19.67 -0.97
CA GLY A 114 0.85 19.54 0.38
C GLY A 114 1.58 20.80 0.85
N ALA A 115 2.44 21.37 0.01
CA ALA A 115 3.17 22.60 0.32
C ALA A 115 2.23 23.82 0.50
N LEU A 116 1.22 23.96 -0.37
CA LEU A 116 0.22 25.03 -0.26
C LEU A 116 -0.65 24.88 0.99
N SER A 117 -1.02 23.65 1.35
CA SER A 117 -1.77 23.36 2.58
C SER A 117 -0.98 23.80 3.81
N ASN A 118 0.30 23.43 3.90
CA ASN A 118 1.18 23.85 5.00
C ASN A 118 1.32 25.38 5.06
N LYS A 119 1.48 26.03 3.92
CA LYS A 119 1.55 27.50 3.86
C LYS A 119 0.24 28.15 4.32
N ALA A 120 -0.91 27.56 4.02
CA ALA A 120 -2.21 28.06 4.46
C ALA A 120 -2.37 27.91 6.00
N THR A 121 -1.92 26.80 6.57
CA THR A 121 -1.93 26.62 8.03
C THR A 121 -0.98 27.59 8.74
N ASP A 122 0.21 27.80 8.19
CA ASP A 122 1.18 28.78 8.73
C ASP A 122 0.63 30.20 8.67
N LEU A 123 -0.04 30.56 7.57
CA LEU A 123 -0.65 31.88 7.44
C LEU A 123 -1.79 32.08 8.43
N THR A 124 -2.63 31.06 8.63
CA THR A 124 -3.75 31.11 9.57
C THR A 124 -3.25 31.25 11.02
N THR A 125 -2.21 30.52 11.39
CA THR A 125 -1.61 30.63 12.73
C THR A 125 -0.96 32.00 12.94
N SER A 126 -0.26 32.53 11.94
CA SER A 126 0.28 33.90 11.97
C SER A 126 -0.81 34.96 12.10
N GLU A 127 -1.93 34.82 11.37
CA GLU A 127 -3.06 35.74 11.47
C GLU A 127 -3.67 35.73 12.87
N GLN A 128 -3.86 34.55 13.46
CA GLN A 128 -4.34 34.42 14.84
C GLN A 128 -3.39 35.08 15.84
N GLN A 129 -2.08 34.91 15.68
CA GLN A 129 -1.08 35.56 16.55
C GLN A 129 -1.13 37.08 16.43
N ILE A 130 -1.27 37.63 15.21
CA ILE A 130 -1.39 39.07 14.99
C ILE A 130 -2.64 39.61 15.65
N LYS A 131 -3.80 38.96 15.44
CA LYS A 131 -5.06 39.35 16.10
C LYS A 131 -4.95 39.32 17.62
N GLN A 132 -4.29 38.31 18.18
CA GLN A 132 -4.10 38.23 19.63
C GLN A 132 -3.19 39.34 20.16
N ARG A 133 -2.11 39.69 19.43
CA ARG A 133 -1.25 40.82 19.76
C ARG A 133 -2.02 42.14 19.71
N GLU A 134 -2.81 42.35 18.66
CA GLU A 134 -3.63 43.55 18.51
C GLU A 134 -4.63 43.70 19.68
N ILE A 135 -5.32 42.62 20.05
CA ILE A 135 -6.24 42.63 21.21
C ILE A 135 -5.50 43.02 22.50
N ASN A 136 -4.30 42.50 22.71
CA ASN A 136 -3.51 42.80 23.89
C ASN A 136 -3.00 44.25 23.89
N GLU A 137 -2.51 44.75 22.75
CA GLU A 137 -2.07 46.13 22.59
C GLU A 137 -3.22 47.12 22.80
N VAL A 138 -4.41 46.85 22.24
CA VAL A 138 -5.61 47.66 22.46
C VAL A 138 -6.00 47.68 23.93
N LYS A 139 -5.95 46.53 24.63
CA LYS A 139 -6.20 46.48 26.07
C LYS A 139 -5.19 47.29 26.87
N ARG A 140 -3.91 47.19 26.52
CA ARG A 140 -2.82 47.94 27.16
C ARG A 140 -2.96 49.44 26.93
N ALA A 141 -3.27 49.86 25.70
CA ALA A 141 -3.53 51.26 25.36
C ALA A 141 -4.74 51.80 26.14
N LYS A 142 -5.86 51.06 26.18
CA LYS A 142 -7.04 51.42 26.98
C LYS A 142 -6.69 51.59 28.46
N HIS A 143 -5.96 50.63 29.04
CA HIS A 143 -5.52 50.72 30.43
C HIS A 143 -4.65 51.95 30.67
N THR A 144 -3.69 52.22 29.80
CA THR A 144 -2.80 53.39 29.88
C THR A 144 -3.57 54.70 29.79
N ILE A 145 -4.51 54.80 28.83
CA ILE A 145 -5.41 55.96 28.70
C ILE A 145 -6.25 56.12 29.97
N SER A 146 -6.81 55.04 30.51
CA SER A 146 -7.56 55.09 31.77
C SER A 146 -6.70 55.55 32.95
N LEU A 147 -5.44 55.12 33.04
CA LEU A 147 -4.51 55.61 34.06
C LEU A 147 -4.28 57.12 33.92
N TYR A 148 -4.01 57.60 32.70
CA TYR A 148 -3.86 59.04 32.46
C TYR A 148 -5.12 59.82 32.80
N ALA A 149 -6.30 59.34 32.41
CA ALA A 149 -7.57 59.98 32.75
C ALA A 149 -7.81 60.00 34.27
N ASN A 150 -7.47 58.93 34.99
CA ASN A 150 -7.65 58.84 36.44
C ASN A 150 -6.67 59.73 37.21
N ILE A 151 -5.40 59.77 36.80
CA ILE A 151 -4.36 60.57 37.48
C ILE A 151 -4.58 62.05 37.20
N SER A 152 -4.78 62.42 35.94
CA SER A 152 -4.87 63.82 35.55
C SER A 152 -6.27 64.41 35.76
N SER A 153 -7.31 63.57 35.80
CA SER A 153 -8.71 64.02 35.79
C SER A 153 -9.05 64.97 34.63
N ILE A 154 -8.28 64.89 33.53
CA ILE A 154 -8.48 65.70 32.33
C ILE A 154 -9.38 64.94 31.35
N LYS A 155 -10.42 65.63 30.87
CA LYS A 155 -11.22 65.23 29.71
C LYS A 155 -10.85 66.10 28.52
N TRP A 156 -10.28 65.48 27.49
CA TRP A 156 -9.88 66.14 26.26
C TRP A 156 -11.06 66.35 25.31
N ASP A 157 -11.11 67.51 24.67
CA ASP A 157 -12.02 67.79 23.56
C ASP A 157 -11.31 67.52 22.23
N TYR A 158 -11.56 66.34 21.66
CA TYR A 158 -10.95 65.93 20.39
C TYR A 158 -11.60 66.58 19.15
N SER A 159 -12.66 67.39 19.32
CA SER A 159 -13.30 68.10 18.21
C SER A 159 -12.57 69.40 17.84
N SER A 160 -11.75 69.94 18.75
CA SER A 160 -10.96 71.14 18.51
C SER A 160 -9.58 70.80 17.93
N PRO A 161 -9.07 71.58 16.96
CA PRO A 161 -7.67 71.47 16.52
C PRO A 161 -6.68 71.95 17.60
N ASN A 162 -7.14 72.67 18.62
CA ASN A 162 -6.33 73.18 19.73
C ASN A 162 -6.19 72.17 20.88
N VAL A 163 -5.25 72.40 21.79
CA VAL A 163 -5.12 71.62 23.03
C VAL A 163 -6.21 72.10 23.99
N LYS A 164 -7.36 71.42 23.95
CA LYS A 164 -8.59 71.83 24.63
C LYS A 164 -9.15 70.72 25.50
N GLY A 165 -9.71 71.07 26.64
CA GLY A 165 -10.38 70.12 27.50
C GLY A 165 -10.87 70.73 28.81
N TRP A 166 -11.19 69.84 29.74
CA TRP A 166 -11.66 70.21 31.07
C TRP A 166 -10.99 69.34 32.13
N ILE A 167 -10.63 69.95 33.26
CA ILE A 167 -10.09 69.25 34.42
C ILE A 167 -11.19 69.17 35.47
N THR A 168 -11.51 67.96 35.92
CA THR A 168 -12.44 67.75 37.03
C THR A 168 -11.66 67.73 38.34
N ALA A 169 -11.96 68.66 39.24
CA ALA A 169 -11.36 68.71 40.55
C ALA A 169 -11.57 67.39 41.32
N GLY A 170 -10.51 66.87 41.95
CA GLY A 170 -10.58 65.68 42.81
C GLY A 170 -11.55 65.86 43.98
N ALA A 171 -11.90 64.75 44.65
CA ALA A 171 -12.96 64.68 45.66
C ALA A 171 -12.87 65.66 46.86
N ALA A 172 -11.78 66.41 47.01
CA ALA A 172 -11.55 67.36 48.09
C ALA A 172 -12.05 68.80 47.81
N SER A 173 -12.23 69.22 46.55
CA SER A 173 -12.58 70.61 46.21
C SER A 173 -13.85 70.71 45.35
N THR A 174 -15.00 70.76 46.02
CA THR A 174 -16.31 71.25 45.52
C THR A 174 -16.55 71.21 43.99
N GLY A 175 -16.42 70.06 43.34
CA GLY A 175 -16.98 69.77 42.00
C GLY A 175 -16.73 70.80 40.88
N ARG A 176 -15.72 71.68 40.96
CA ARG A 176 -15.49 72.72 39.97
C ARG A 176 -14.74 72.13 38.77
N MET A 177 -15.43 72.02 37.65
CA MET A 177 -14.85 71.68 36.36
C MET A 177 -14.21 72.93 35.75
N ARG A 178 -12.90 72.90 35.47
CA ARG A 178 -12.19 74.02 34.82
C ARG A 178 -11.93 73.70 33.36
N ALA A 179 -12.38 74.57 32.45
CA ALA A 179 -12.06 74.48 31.03
C ALA A 179 -10.70 75.12 30.73
N PHE A 180 -9.97 74.57 29.76
CA PHE A 180 -8.76 75.17 29.21
C PHE A 180 -8.74 75.01 27.69
N GLU A 181 -8.11 75.95 27.00
CA GLU A 181 -7.86 75.89 25.56
C GLU A 181 -6.53 76.59 25.26
N MET A 182 -5.63 75.90 24.56
CA MET A 182 -4.34 76.44 24.15
C MET A 182 -4.13 76.18 22.65
N GLU A 183 -3.77 77.22 21.90
CA GLU A 183 -3.52 77.13 20.47
C GLU A 183 -2.24 76.34 20.17
N ARG A 184 -2.30 75.38 19.22
CA ARG A 184 -1.12 74.59 18.83
C ARG A 184 -0.07 75.49 18.19
N GLY A 185 1.15 75.48 18.73
CA GLY A 185 2.29 76.26 18.23
C GLY A 185 2.48 77.64 18.87
N SER A 186 1.51 78.12 19.66
CA SER A 186 1.66 79.37 20.44
C SER A 186 2.51 79.18 21.71
N HIS A 187 2.58 77.94 22.21
CA HIS A 187 3.32 77.56 23.42
C HIS A 187 4.25 76.39 23.10
N SER A 188 5.41 76.33 23.76
CA SER A 188 6.25 75.14 23.75
C SER A 188 5.61 73.98 24.52
N ASP A 189 5.93 72.74 24.15
CA ASP A 189 5.40 71.54 24.84
C ASP A 189 5.64 71.60 26.36
N PHE A 190 6.78 72.13 26.79
CA PHE A 190 7.09 72.31 28.21
C PHE A 190 6.15 73.31 28.91
N GLN A 191 5.82 74.43 28.25
CA GLN A 191 4.88 75.42 28.79
C GLN A 191 3.47 74.84 28.89
N VAL A 192 3.04 74.06 27.89
CA VAL A 192 1.74 73.37 27.89
C VAL A 192 1.64 72.40 29.07
N VAL A 193 2.64 71.54 29.25
CA VAL A 193 2.67 70.54 30.33
C VAL A 193 2.67 71.21 31.71
N ASN A 194 3.51 72.21 31.94
CA ASN A 194 3.53 72.92 33.23
C ASN A 194 2.22 73.66 33.50
N HIS A 195 1.61 74.24 32.48
CA HIS A 195 0.31 74.89 32.62
C HIS A 195 -0.77 73.89 33.07
N LEU A 196 -0.81 72.71 32.46
CA LEU A 196 -1.74 71.64 32.83
C LEU A 196 -1.47 71.11 34.25
N TRP A 197 -0.20 70.91 34.64
CA TRP A 197 0.15 70.52 36.01
C TRP A 197 -0.27 71.56 37.04
N ASN A 198 -0.03 72.85 36.79
CA ASN A 198 -0.47 73.93 37.68
C ASN A 198 -2.00 73.97 37.82
N LEU A 199 -2.74 73.66 36.74
CA LEU A 199 -4.20 73.57 36.79
C LEU A 199 -4.69 72.36 37.59
N MET A 200 -3.91 71.27 37.63
CA MET A 200 -4.20 70.07 38.45
C MET A 200 -3.80 70.24 39.93
N ASP A 201 -2.70 70.95 40.24
CA ASP A 201 -2.24 71.19 41.62
C ASP A 201 -3.01 72.34 42.31
N SER A 202 -3.62 73.24 41.53
CA SER A 202 -4.44 74.35 42.06
C SER A 202 -5.90 73.95 42.34
N VAL A 203 -6.15 72.65 42.47
CA VAL A 203 -7.40 71.95 42.76
C VAL A 203 -7.28 71.25 44.10
#